data_AF-A0A926CJ03-F1
#
_entry.id   AF-A0A926CJ03-F1
#
_cell.length_a   1.000
_cell.length_b   1.000
_cell.length_c   1.000
_cell.angle_alpha   90.00
_cell.angle_beta   90.00
_cell.angle_gamma   90.00
#
_symmetry.space_group_name_H-M   'P 1'
#
loop_
_entity.id
_entity.type
_entity.pdbx_description
1 polymer ?
#
loop_
_entity_poly.entity_id
_entity_poly.type
_entity_poly.pdbx_seq_one_letter_code
_entity_poly.pdbx_strand_id
1 'polypeptide(L)'
;HLRYKQQPLVLRNRKGSFEPYDVLTGGPAWAGRGVAIGDIDNDGDTDIVVSNLGERAYVLRNEGGNRANWLGLSLRGKKSNRDGIGARIRVATSESQIQWYEVTTGGSYLSAGDRRVLVGLGDRATAEIEIYWPSGFVQRLPKMKSRQWVAVQEPDR
;
A
#
# COMPACT_ATOMS: atom_id res chain seq x y z
N HIS A 1 -35.10 11.45 12.90
CA HIS A 1 -34.54 10.49 11.92
C HIS A 1 -33.02 10.48 12.04
N LEU A 2 -32.40 9.38 12.47
CA LEU A 2 -30.93 9.24 12.42
C LEU A 2 -30.49 9.05 10.97
N ARG A 3 -29.57 9.89 10.50
CA ARG A 3 -28.82 9.68 9.25
C ARG A 3 -27.45 9.12 9.62
N TYR A 4 -27.22 7.85 9.33
CA TYR A 4 -25.96 7.16 9.66
C TYR A 4 -25.06 6.94 8.44
N LYS A 5 -25.60 7.10 7.23
CA LYS A 5 -24.81 7.09 6.00
C LYS A 5 -24.13 8.44 5.80
N GLN A 6 -22.86 8.43 5.45
CA GLN A 6 -22.06 9.63 5.24
C GLN A 6 -21.35 9.55 3.89
N GLN A 7 -21.04 10.72 3.31
CA GLN A 7 -20.18 10.78 2.13
C GLN A 7 -18.78 10.28 2.53
N PRO A 8 -18.19 9.35 1.77
CA PRO A 8 -16.81 8.94 1.99
C PRO A 8 -15.87 10.12 1.74
N LEU A 9 -14.87 10.29 2.60
CA LEU A 9 -13.89 11.37 2.52
C LEU A 9 -12.54 10.81 2.09
N VAL A 10 -12.01 11.34 1.00
CA VAL A 10 -10.61 11.12 0.60
C VAL A 10 -9.85 12.39 0.94
N LEU A 11 -8.71 12.25 1.60
CA LEU A 11 -7.84 13.36 1.97
C LEU A 11 -6.50 13.23 1.26
N ARG A 12 -6.04 14.31 0.64
CA ARG A 12 -4.71 14.39 0.03
C ARG A 12 -3.74 15.03 1.03
N ASN A 13 -2.62 14.35 1.28
CA ASN A 13 -1.52 14.94 2.05
C ASN A 13 -0.77 15.99 1.21
N ARG A 14 -0.59 17.18 1.77
CA ARG A 14 0.18 18.30 1.24
C ARG A 14 1.26 18.69 2.25
N LYS A 15 2.41 18.01 2.20
CA LYS A 15 3.58 18.31 3.04
C LYS A 15 3.23 18.43 4.53
N GLY A 16 2.39 17.52 5.03
CA GLY A 16 2.01 17.45 6.45
C GLY A 16 0.64 18.06 6.79
N SER A 17 -0.03 18.74 5.86
CA SER A 17 -1.46 19.04 5.97
C SER A 17 -2.31 18.08 5.14
N PHE A 18 -3.59 17.94 5.46
CA PHE A 18 -4.54 17.11 4.71
C PHE A 18 -5.69 17.97 4.23
N GLU A 19 -6.00 17.90 2.93
CA GLU A 19 -7.11 18.61 2.30
C GLU A 19 -8.11 17.62 1.68
N PRO A 20 -9.42 17.91 1.65
CA PRO A 20 -10.38 17.13 0.89
C PRO A 20 -9.93 16.96 -0.56
N TYR A 21 -9.99 15.73 -1.05
CA TYR A 21 -9.76 15.41 -2.43
C TYR A 21 -11.06 14.89 -3.03
N ASP A 22 -11.75 15.76 -3.75
CA ASP A 22 -13.12 15.56 -4.26
C ASP A 22 -13.19 14.57 -5.42
N VAL A 23 -12.79 13.32 -5.20
CA VAL A 23 -12.87 12.22 -6.19
C VAL A 23 -14.09 11.33 -5.99
N LEU A 24 -14.69 11.36 -4.80
CA LEU A 24 -15.93 10.62 -4.48
C LEU A 24 -17.14 11.56 -4.30
N THR A 25 -16.93 12.86 -4.42
CA THR A 25 -17.95 13.89 -4.21
C THR A 25 -19.07 13.74 -5.23
N GLY A 26 -20.33 13.75 -4.76
CA GLY A 26 -21.51 13.47 -5.58
C GLY A 26 -21.84 11.97 -5.72
N GLY A 27 -21.01 11.08 -5.17
CA GLY A 27 -21.28 9.65 -5.07
C GLY A 27 -22.33 9.30 -4.00
N PRO A 28 -22.62 7.99 -3.80
CA PRO A 28 -23.55 7.57 -2.76
C PRO A 28 -22.95 7.81 -1.36
N ALA A 29 -23.80 8.11 -0.39
CA ALA A 29 -23.41 8.05 1.02
C ALA A 29 -23.42 6.59 1.49
N TRP A 30 -22.40 6.18 2.26
CA TRP A 30 -22.22 4.80 2.70
C TRP A 30 -22.21 4.70 4.22
N ALA A 31 -22.50 3.50 4.72
CA ALA A 31 -22.24 3.12 6.10
C ALA A 31 -20.99 2.24 6.15
N GLY A 32 -19.85 2.82 5.74
CA GLY A 32 -18.56 2.13 5.69
C GLY A 32 -18.15 1.64 7.07
N ARG A 33 -17.67 0.39 7.15
CA ARG A 33 -17.34 -0.27 8.41
C ARG A 33 -15.91 -0.81 8.46
N GLY A 34 -15.38 -1.24 7.32
CA GLY A 34 -14.02 -1.75 7.20
C GLY A 34 -13.44 -1.43 5.84
N VAL A 35 -12.12 -1.40 5.76
CA VAL A 35 -11.37 -1.06 4.55
C VAL A 35 -10.23 -2.05 4.37
N ALA A 36 -10.08 -2.55 3.14
CA ALA A 36 -8.90 -3.27 2.67
C ALA A 36 -8.27 -2.47 1.53
N ILE A 37 -6.95 -2.36 1.54
CA ILE A 37 -6.16 -1.61 0.56
C ILE A 37 -5.21 -2.60 -0.13
N GLY A 38 -5.03 -2.48 -1.44
CA GLY A 38 -4.14 -3.33 -2.22
C GLY A 38 -4.16 -2.95 -3.70
N ASP A 39 -3.40 -3.65 -4.52
CA ASP A 39 -3.42 -3.53 -5.98
C ASP A 39 -4.10 -4.80 -6.53
N ILE A 40 -5.39 -4.71 -6.86
CA ILE A 40 -6.24 -5.89 -7.12
C ILE A 40 -5.92 -6.50 -8.48
N ASP A 41 -5.62 -5.67 -9.47
CA ASP A 41 -5.34 -6.10 -10.85
C ASP A 41 -3.85 -6.12 -11.21
N ASN A 42 -2.98 -5.69 -10.28
CA ASN A 42 -1.53 -5.69 -10.38
C ASN A 42 -0.97 -4.68 -11.39
N ASP A 43 -1.68 -3.57 -11.61
CA ASP A 43 -1.29 -2.56 -12.58
C ASP A 43 -0.36 -1.47 -12.01
N GLY A 44 -0.08 -1.53 -10.71
CA GLY A 44 0.83 -0.63 -10.02
C GLY A 44 0.19 0.59 -9.39
N ASP A 45 -1.12 0.58 -9.18
CA ASP A 45 -1.78 1.54 -8.33
C ASP A 45 -2.64 0.91 -7.23
N THR A 46 -3.03 1.75 -6.28
CA THR A 46 -3.73 1.31 -5.07
C THR A 46 -5.23 1.41 -5.24
N ASP A 47 -5.89 0.27 -5.12
CA ASP A 47 -7.32 0.08 -5.01
C ASP A 47 -7.79 0.03 -3.55
N ILE A 48 -9.08 0.26 -3.37
CA ILE A 48 -9.72 0.25 -2.06
C ILE A 48 -11.00 -0.59 -2.11
N VAL A 49 -11.13 -1.52 -1.16
CA VAL A 49 -12.38 -2.23 -0.92
C VAL A 49 -12.97 -1.77 0.41
N VAL A 50 -14.22 -1.34 0.39
CA VAL A 50 -14.95 -0.87 1.57
C VAL A 50 -16.09 -1.83 1.87
N SER A 51 -16.09 -2.42 3.06
CA SER A 51 -17.23 -3.17 3.57
C SER A 51 -18.24 -2.21 4.20
N ASN A 52 -19.53 -2.44 3.94
CA ASN A 52 -20.60 -1.56 4.39
C ASN A 52 -21.56 -2.32 5.30
N LEU A 53 -22.13 -1.63 6.29
CA LEU A 53 -23.13 -2.21 7.17
C LEU A 53 -24.47 -2.36 6.42
N GLY A 54 -24.95 -3.59 6.31
CA GLY A 54 -26.27 -3.89 5.72
C GLY A 54 -26.37 -3.66 4.21
N GLU A 55 -25.24 -3.47 3.52
CA GLU A 55 -25.16 -3.23 2.09
C GLU A 55 -24.00 -4.00 1.46
N ARG A 56 -23.98 -4.06 0.12
CA ARG A 56 -22.85 -4.64 -0.62
C ARG A 56 -21.56 -3.87 -0.35
N ALA A 57 -20.42 -4.54 -0.49
CA ALA A 57 -19.12 -3.87 -0.51
C ALA A 57 -19.00 -2.95 -1.75
N TYR A 58 -18.20 -1.90 -1.62
CA TYR A 58 -17.77 -1.08 -2.74
C TYR A 58 -16.31 -1.38 -3.06
N VAL A 59 -16.00 -1.49 -4.36
CA VAL A 59 -14.64 -1.54 -4.87
C VAL A 59 -14.37 -0.23 -5.58
N LEU A 60 -13.40 0.51 -5.10
CA LEU A 60 -12.89 1.73 -5.71
C LEU A 60 -11.59 1.36 -6.41
N ARG A 61 -11.70 1.20 -7.74
CA ARG A 61 -10.53 0.98 -8.57
C ARG A 61 -9.88 2.30 -8.90
N ASN A 62 -8.58 2.39 -8.66
CA ASN A 62 -7.81 3.54 -9.07
C ASN A 62 -7.42 3.32 -10.53
N GLU A 63 -7.76 4.27 -11.39
CA GLU A 63 -7.54 4.13 -12.84
C GLU A 63 -6.68 5.30 -13.28
N GLY A 64 -5.36 5.12 -13.10
CA GLY A 64 -4.35 6.11 -13.50
C GLY A 64 -3.46 6.61 -12.37
N GLY A 65 -3.48 5.97 -11.20
CA GLY A 65 -2.46 6.18 -10.17
C GLY A 65 -1.07 5.69 -10.60
N ASN A 66 -1.03 4.74 -11.53
CA ASN A 66 0.17 4.10 -12.07
C ASN A 66 0.87 4.89 -13.20
N ARG A 67 0.44 6.15 -13.45
CA ARG A 67 1.09 7.04 -14.43
C ARG A 67 2.55 7.33 -14.09
N ALA A 68 2.86 7.46 -12.81
CA ALA A 68 4.24 7.59 -12.33
C ALA A 68 4.93 6.22 -12.19
N ASN A 69 6.23 6.21 -11.90
CA ASN A 69 6.95 4.99 -11.60
C ASN A 69 6.57 4.46 -10.22
N TRP A 70 6.46 3.14 -10.13
CA TRP A 70 6.13 2.40 -8.92
C TRP A 70 7.04 1.18 -8.78
N LEU A 71 7.07 0.54 -7.61
CA LEU A 71 7.72 -0.75 -7.41
C LEU A 71 6.90 -1.56 -6.40
N GLY A 72 6.49 -2.76 -6.80
CA GLY A 72 5.77 -3.68 -5.94
C GLY A 72 6.69 -4.74 -5.36
N LEU A 73 6.59 -5.02 -4.05
CA LEU A 73 7.40 -6.00 -3.34
C LEU A 73 6.50 -7.05 -2.68
N SER A 74 6.74 -8.32 -2.98
CA SER A 74 6.10 -9.47 -2.33
C SER A 74 7.15 -10.24 -1.53
N LEU A 75 7.10 -10.14 -0.21
CA LEU A 75 8.10 -10.76 0.67
C LEU A 75 7.69 -12.17 1.07
N ARG A 76 8.67 -13.07 1.17
CA ARG A 76 8.49 -14.43 1.71
C ARG A 76 9.59 -14.76 2.70
N GLY A 77 9.24 -14.83 3.99
CA GLY A 77 10.19 -15.23 5.03
C GLY A 77 10.60 -16.70 4.91
N LYS A 78 11.79 -17.03 5.42
CA LYS A 78 12.31 -18.39 5.61
C LYS A 78 12.59 -18.67 7.08
N LYS A 79 13.37 -17.80 7.73
CA LYS A 79 13.61 -17.82 9.18
C LYS A 79 12.55 -17.00 9.91
N SER A 80 12.18 -15.87 9.32
CA SER A 80 11.02 -15.07 9.70
C SER A 80 9.71 -15.77 9.30
N ASN A 81 8.57 -15.26 9.78
CA ASN A 81 7.26 -15.78 9.37
C ASN A 81 7.10 -15.75 7.84
N ARG A 82 6.38 -16.74 7.29
CA ARG A 82 6.35 -17.00 5.85
C ARG A 82 5.79 -15.84 5.03
N ASP A 83 4.88 -15.06 5.62
CA ASP A 83 4.25 -13.90 4.98
C ASP A 83 5.11 -12.62 5.08
N GLY A 84 6.23 -12.66 5.81
CA GLY A 84 7.12 -11.52 5.98
C GLY A 84 6.56 -10.42 6.88
N ILE A 85 5.47 -10.66 7.62
CA ILE A 85 4.80 -9.68 8.48
C ILE A 85 5.78 -9.09 9.49
N GLY A 86 5.78 -7.77 9.63
CA GLY A 86 6.69 -7.00 10.47
C GLY A 86 8.06 -6.73 9.84
N ALA A 87 8.32 -7.20 8.61
CA ALA A 87 9.49 -6.75 7.86
C ALA A 87 9.35 -5.27 7.52
N ARG A 88 10.40 -4.49 7.82
CA ARG A 88 10.46 -3.06 7.49
C ARG A 88 11.27 -2.87 6.22
N ILE A 89 10.79 -2.02 5.33
CA ILE A 89 11.39 -1.79 4.02
C ILE A 89 11.77 -0.31 3.94
N ARG A 90 13.06 -0.05 3.80
CA ARG A 90 13.59 1.26 3.44
C ARG A 90 13.71 1.34 1.94
N VAL A 91 13.16 2.38 1.34
CA VAL A 91 13.27 2.66 -0.09
C VAL A 91 13.92 4.00 -0.31
N ALA A 92 15.06 4.02 -1.00
CA ALA A 92 15.78 5.23 -1.35
C ALA A 92 15.84 5.39 -2.88
N THR A 93 15.54 6.60 -3.37
CA THR A 93 15.72 6.97 -4.78
C THR A 93 16.80 8.02 -4.99
N SER A 94 17.16 8.73 -3.92
CA SER A 94 18.31 9.62 -3.74
C SER A 94 18.60 9.75 -2.24
N GLU A 95 19.74 10.33 -1.85
CA GLU A 95 20.13 10.47 -0.44
C GLU A 95 19.10 11.21 0.42
N SER A 96 18.36 12.16 -0.16
CA SER A 96 17.37 12.98 0.54
C SER A 96 15.94 12.45 0.49
N GLN A 97 15.64 11.44 -0.35
CA GLN A 97 14.29 10.90 -0.52
C GLN A 97 14.24 9.43 -0.07
N ILE A 98 13.94 9.26 1.21
CA ILE A 98 13.78 7.95 1.86
C ILE A 98 12.33 7.76 2.28
N GLN A 99 11.76 6.60 1.94
CA GLN A 99 10.44 6.17 2.36
C GLN A 99 10.57 4.87 3.18
N TRP A 100 9.70 4.73 4.18
CA TRP A 100 9.64 3.54 5.02
C TRP A 100 8.27 2.88 4.89
N TYR A 101 8.28 1.56 4.79
CA TYR A 101 7.10 0.72 4.73
C TYR A 101 7.26 -0.45 5.71
N GLU A 102 6.14 -1.05 6.09
CA GLU A 102 6.10 -2.27 6.87
C GLU A 102 5.16 -3.25 6.20
N VAL A 103 5.56 -4.53 6.14
CA VAL A 103 4.68 -5.60 5.69
C VAL A 103 3.67 -5.88 6.79
N THR A 104 2.42 -5.48 6.54
CA THR A 104 1.28 -5.73 7.42
C THR A 104 0.04 -5.97 6.56
N THR A 105 -0.93 -6.71 7.10
CA THR A 105 -2.27 -6.77 6.55
C THR A 105 -3.26 -5.96 7.37
N GLY A 106 -2.87 -5.53 8.58
CA GLY A 106 -3.72 -4.77 9.48
C GLY A 106 -3.78 -3.29 9.08
N GLY A 107 -4.94 -2.67 9.25
CA GLY A 107 -5.11 -1.25 8.94
C GLY A 107 -6.52 -0.70 9.10
N SER A 108 -7.53 -1.58 9.25
CA SER A 108 -8.92 -1.15 9.45
C SER A 108 -9.70 -2.16 10.31
N TYR A 109 -10.93 -1.81 10.67
CA TYR A 109 -11.77 -2.60 11.54
C TYR A 109 -12.22 -3.91 10.88
N LEU A 110 -11.94 -5.04 11.54
CA LEU A 110 -12.27 -6.40 11.07
C LEU A 110 -11.93 -6.65 9.59
N SER A 111 -10.82 -6.07 9.13
CA SER A 111 -10.42 -6.11 7.72
C SER A 111 -8.91 -6.37 7.61
N ALA A 112 -8.52 -7.00 6.51
CA ALA A 112 -7.12 -7.24 6.16
C ALA A 112 -6.87 -6.81 4.72
N GLY A 113 -5.82 -6.04 4.49
CA GLY A 113 -5.38 -5.59 3.17
C GLY A 113 -4.38 -6.54 2.51
N ASP A 114 -3.93 -6.17 1.31
CA ASP A 114 -2.84 -6.83 0.62
C ASP A 114 -1.54 -6.67 1.44
N ARG A 115 -0.85 -7.78 1.71
CA ARG A 115 0.44 -7.75 2.41
C ARG A 115 1.58 -7.23 1.56
N ARG A 116 1.41 -7.20 0.23
CA ARG A 116 2.43 -6.73 -0.69
C ARG A 116 2.59 -5.23 -0.53
N VAL A 117 3.83 -4.77 -0.62
CA VAL A 117 4.16 -3.35 -0.47
C VAL A 117 4.26 -2.73 -1.86
N LEU A 118 3.36 -1.79 -2.16
CA LEU A 118 3.42 -0.97 -3.36
C LEU A 118 4.05 0.39 -3.02
N VAL A 119 5.12 0.74 -3.73
CA VAL A 119 5.92 1.94 -3.47
C VAL A 119 5.81 2.90 -4.64
N GLY A 120 5.48 4.16 -4.35
CA GLY A 120 5.55 5.24 -5.34
C GLY A 120 6.98 5.78 -5.49
N LEU A 121 7.48 5.82 -6.73
CA LEU A 121 8.83 6.29 -7.07
C LEU A 121 8.83 7.61 -7.87
N GLY A 122 7.67 8.18 -8.18
CA GLY A 122 7.58 9.41 -8.98
C GLY A 122 8.20 9.23 -10.36
N ASP A 123 9.14 10.08 -10.75
CA ASP A 123 9.80 9.99 -12.06
C ASP A 123 11.06 9.10 -12.05
N ARG A 124 11.36 8.43 -10.93
CA ARG A 124 12.59 7.67 -10.75
C ARG A 124 12.48 6.25 -11.32
N ALA A 125 13.42 5.89 -12.20
CA ALA A 125 13.43 4.60 -12.88
C ALA A 125 13.98 3.45 -12.02
N THR A 126 14.69 3.77 -10.94
CA THR A 126 15.28 2.77 -10.03
C THR A 126 15.22 3.22 -8.58
N ALA A 127 15.27 2.26 -7.66
CA ALA A 127 15.40 2.49 -6.23
C ALA A 127 16.38 1.48 -5.59
N GLU A 128 17.02 1.91 -4.50
CA GLU A 128 17.71 1.06 -3.55
C GLU A 128 16.73 0.62 -2.46
N ILE A 129 16.70 -0.68 -2.17
CA ILE A 129 15.81 -1.28 -1.17
C ILE A 129 16.64 -1.95 -0.09
N GLU A 130 16.34 -1.65 1.17
CA GLU A 130 16.83 -2.43 2.31
C GLU A 130 15.65 -3.04 3.05
N ILE A 131 15.65 -4.36 3.19
CA ILE A 131 14.62 -5.13 3.89
C ILE A 131 15.19 -5.58 5.22
N TYR A 132 14.60 -5.09 6.31
CA TYR A 132 14.90 -5.48 7.68
C TYR A 132 13.91 -6.55 8.09
N TRP A 133 14.36 -7.80 8.03
CA TRP A 133 13.54 -8.96 8.38
C TRP A 133 13.35 -9.06 9.90
N PRO A 134 12.21 -9.60 10.38
CA PRO A 134 11.99 -9.89 11.80
C PRO A 134 13.07 -10.77 12.44
N SER A 135 13.73 -11.62 11.65
CA SER A 135 14.87 -12.44 12.08
C SER A 135 16.13 -11.64 12.45
N GLY A 136 16.16 -10.34 12.18
CA GLY A 136 17.31 -9.45 12.31
C GLY A 136 18.21 -9.40 11.08
N PHE A 137 17.94 -10.21 10.04
CA PHE A 137 18.68 -10.15 8.78
C PHE A 137 18.35 -8.87 8.00
N VAL A 138 19.36 -8.27 7.36
CA VAL A 138 19.18 -7.12 6.47
C VAL A 138 19.56 -7.52 5.05
N GLN A 139 18.57 -7.50 4.15
CA GLN A 139 18.75 -7.82 2.74
C GLN A 139 18.77 -6.52 1.93
N ARG A 140 19.80 -6.34 1.09
CA ARG A 140 19.94 -5.14 0.26
C ARG A 140 19.74 -5.46 -1.22
N LEU A 141 18.97 -4.63 -1.91
CA LEU A 141 18.72 -4.69 -3.34
C LEU A 141 19.06 -3.31 -3.95
N PRO A 142 20.30 -3.13 -4.47
CA PRO A 142 20.85 -1.78 -4.71
C PRO A 142 20.30 -1.04 -5.92
N LYS A 143 19.70 -1.73 -6.90
CA LYS A 143 19.28 -1.12 -8.16
C LYS A 143 18.04 -1.80 -8.75
N MET A 144 16.93 -1.72 -8.02
CA MET A 144 15.66 -2.28 -8.47
C MET A 144 15.00 -1.37 -9.50
N LYS A 145 14.68 -1.88 -10.69
CA LYS A 145 13.94 -1.14 -11.71
C LYS A 145 12.50 -0.90 -11.25
N SER A 146 11.92 0.23 -11.66
CA SER A 146 10.50 0.53 -11.45
C SER A 146 9.59 -0.28 -12.38
N ARG A 147 8.27 -0.09 -12.21
CA ARG A 147 7.15 -0.62 -12.99
C ARG A 147 7.10 -2.14 -13.04
N GLN A 148 7.28 -2.76 -11.88
CA GLN A 148 7.22 -4.21 -11.76
C GLN A 148 6.86 -4.66 -10.35
N TRP A 149 6.35 -5.87 -10.27
CA TRP A 149 6.26 -6.66 -9.07
C TRP A 149 7.49 -7.54 -8.91
N VAL A 150 8.07 -7.55 -7.70
CA VAL A 150 9.25 -8.35 -7.37
C VAL A 150 8.94 -9.26 -6.19
N ALA A 151 9.07 -10.56 -6.39
CA ALA A 151 9.08 -11.53 -5.30
C ALA A 151 10.47 -11.55 -4.65
N VAL A 152 10.54 -11.32 -3.34
CA VAL A 152 11.79 -11.34 -2.58
C VAL A 152 11.68 -12.37 -1.47
N GLN A 153 12.59 -13.33 -1.49
CA GLN A 153 12.67 -14.35 -0.47
C GLN A 153 13.79 -14.02 0.52
N GLU A 154 13.51 -14.18 1.82
CA GLU A 154 14.53 -14.09 2.87
C GLU A 154 15.63 -15.13 2.58
N PRO A 155 16.91 -14.74 2.59
CA PRO A 155 18.00 -15.67 2.32
C PRO A 155 18.08 -16.80 3.36
N ASP A 156 18.54 -17.96 2.90
CA ASP A 156 19.17 -18.93 3.81
C ASP A 156 20.51 -18.31 4.20
N ARG A 157 20.87 -18.31 5.47
CA ARG A 157 22.17 -17.78 5.90
C ARG A 157 23.34 -18.46 5.18
#